data_AF-A0A9X0VA26-F1
#
_entry.id   AF-A0A9X0VA26-F1
#
_cell.length_a   1.000
_cell.length_b   1.000
_cell.length_c   1.000
_cell.angle_alpha   90.00
_cell.angle_beta   90.00
_cell.angle_gamma   90.00
#
_symmetry.space_group_name_H-M   'P 1'
#
loop_
_entity.id
_entity.type
_entity.pdbx_description
1 polymer ?
#
loop_
_entity_poly.entity_id
_entity_poly.type
_entity_poly.pdbx_seq_one_letter_code
_entity_poly.pdbx_strand_id
1 'polypeptide(L)' 'MSISENQAQRLNKSMPIAKETSLGTIIKDLQDKTSQIPKKVDKQADSTATDVAGVVKDLNALIAKLKAAGVMTP' A
#
# COMPACT_ATOMS: atom_id res chain seq x y z
N MET A 1 1.23 10.60 -0.47
CA MET A 1 2.40 11.17 -1.16
C MET A 1 3.36 11.58 -0.08
N SER A 2 4.54 10.96 -0.07
CA SER A 2 5.53 11.16 0.99
C SER A 2 6.23 12.51 0.85
N ILE A 3 6.75 13.06 1.94
CA ILE A 3 7.56 14.27 1.91
C ILE A 3 8.85 14.06 1.11
N SER A 4 9.33 15.11 0.45
CA SER A 4 10.60 15.07 -0.29
C SER A 4 11.82 14.98 0.62
N GLU A 5 12.95 14.53 0.08
CA GLU A 5 14.25 14.49 0.76
C GLU A 5 14.60 15.83 1.43
N ASN A 6 14.34 16.94 0.71
CA ASN A 6 14.63 18.28 1.19
C ASN A 6 13.73 18.65 2.38
N GLN A 7 12.44 18.31 2.33
CA GLN A 7 11.52 18.50 3.45
C GLN A 7 11.93 17.68 4.67
N ALA A 8 12.31 16.41 4.48
CA ALA A 8 12.81 15.56 5.56
C ALA A 8 14.09 16.14 6.20
N GLN A 9 15.05 16.58 5.40
CA GLN A 9 16.28 17.21 5.89
C GLN A 9 16.02 18.52 6.65
N ARG A 10 15.09 19.35 6.19
CA ARG A 10 14.69 20.58 6.90
C ARG A 10 14.10 20.27 8.26
N LEU A 11 13.25 19.25 8.36
CA LEU A 11 12.68 18.78 9.63
C LEU A 11 13.75 18.20 10.56
N ASN A 12 14.72 17.47 10.03
CA ASN A 12 15.84 16.95 10.83
C ASN A 12 16.70 18.09 11.40
N LYS A 13 16.82 19.21 10.69
CA LYS A 13 17.59 20.39 11.12
C LYS A 13 16.80 21.37 11.99
N SER A 14 15.47 21.27 12.05
CA SER A 14 14.63 22.22 12.80
C SER A 14 14.59 21.97 14.31
N MET A 15 15.00 20.79 14.79
CA MET A 15 15.08 20.46 16.22
C MET A 15 16.47 19.91 16.58
N PRO A 16 17.43 20.76 16.96
CA PRO A 16 18.81 20.35 17.26
C PRO A 16 18.91 19.35 18.41
N ILE A 17 18.04 19.47 19.41
CA ILE A 17 17.98 18.59 20.58
C ILE A 17 17.53 17.15 20.25
N ALA A 18 16.86 16.95 19.11
CA ALA A 18 16.32 15.67 18.67
C ALA A 18 16.97 15.18 17.37
N LYS A 19 18.20 15.65 17.09
CA LYS A 19 18.94 15.34 15.87
C LYS A 19 19.10 13.83 15.65
N GLU A 20 19.42 13.10 16.72
CA GLU A 20 19.61 11.64 16.67
C GLU A 20 18.34 10.90 16.22
N THR A 21 17.16 11.41 16.59
CA THR A 21 15.87 10.81 16.24
C THR A 21 15.55 10.94 14.74
N SER A 22 16.13 11.94 14.05
CA SER A 22 15.90 12.16 12.61
C SER A 22 14.41 12.14 12.23
N LEU A 23 13.61 13.01 12.87
CA LEU A 23 12.15 13.05 12.75
C LEU A 23 11.62 13.10 11.31
N GLY A 24 12.28 13.85 10.42
CA GLY A 24 11.94 13.92 9.01
C GLY A 24 12.10 12.58 8.29
N THR A 25 13.11 11.79 8.66
CA THR A 25 13.31 10.43 8.14
C THR A 25 12.18 9.51 8.62
N ILE A 26 11.86 9.54 9.93
CA ILE A 26 10.76 8.76 10.49
C ILE A 26 9.43 9.09 9.80
N ILE A 27 9.13 10.37 9.59
CA ILE A 27 7.88 10.80 8.93
C ILE A 27 7.84 10.29 7.48
N LYS A 28 8.95 10.39 6.74
CA LYS A 28 9.04 9.89 5.37
C LYS A 28 8.79 8.38 5.33
N ASP A 29 9.48 7.63 6.19
CA ASP A 29 9.36 6.17 6.27
C ASP A 29 7.94 5.73 6.64
N LEU A 30 7.27 6.43 7.55
CA LEU A 30 5.88 6.17 7.92
C LEU A 30 4.92 6.44 6.75
N GLN A 31 5.14 7.52 5.98
CA GLN A 31 4.33 7.84 4.81
C GLN A 31 4.54 6.82 3.66
N ASP A 32 5.78 6.37 3.47
CA ASP A 32 6.12 5.33 2.50
C ASP A 32 5.51 3.98 2.91
N LYS A 33 5.56 3.61 4.19
CA LYS A 33 4.90 2.40 4.72
C LYS A 33 3.38 2.48 4.57
N THR A 34 2.77 3.63 4.84
CA THR A 34 1.33 3.82 4.70
C THR A 34 0.89 3.66 3.24
N SER A 35 1.72 4.10 2.28
CA SER A 35 1.45 3.95 0.85
C SER A 35 1.51 2.49 0.38
N GLN A 36 2.14 1.60 1.16
CA GLN A 36 2.23 0.16 0.89
C GLN A 36 1.10 -0.64 1.56
N ILE A 37 0.25 -0.01 2.37
CA ILE A 37 -0.88 -0.70 2.99
C ILE A 37 -1.88 -1.06 1.88
N PRO A 38 -2.28 -2.34 1.76
CA PRO A 38 -3.26 -2.74 0.78
C PRO A 38 -4.57 -1.98 0.97
N LYS A 39 -5.18 -1.58 -0.13
CA LYS A 39 -6.50 -0.95 -0.12
C LYS A 39 -7.54 -1.99 0.24
N LYS A 40 -8.70 -1.52 0.73
CA LYS A 40 -9.87 -2.39 0.89
C LYS A 40 -10.20 -3.03 -0.46
N VAL A 41 -10.24 -4.36 -0.48
CA VAL A 41 -10.60 -5.13 -1.67
C VAL A 41 -12.09 -4.95 -1.95
N ASP A 42 -12.45 -4.76 -3.22
CA ASP A 42 -13.85 -4.70 -3.65
C ASP A 42 -14.56 -6.03 -3.41
N LYS A 43 -15.84 -5.96 -3.07
CA LYS A 43 -16.66 -7.17 -2.85
C LYS A 43 -16.64 -8.04 -4.11
N GLN A 44 -16.42 -9.34 -3.91
CA GLN A 44 -16.64 -10.37 -4.91
C GLN A 44 -18.00 -11.02 -4.68
N ALA A 45 -18.75 -11.23 -5.77
CA ALA A 45 -19.96 -12.04 -5.74
C ALA A 45 -19.58 -13.52 -5.59
N ASP A 46 -20.46 -14.30 -4.96
CA ASP A 46 -20.27 -15.74 -4.83
C ASP A 46 -20.30 -16.40 -6.21
N SER A 47 -19.44 -17.39 -6.42
CA SER A 47 -19.40 -18.12 -7.69
C SER A 47 -20.62 -19.03 -7.82
N THR A 48 -21.29 -18.96 -8.96
CA THR A 48 -22.43 -19.84 -9.34
C THR A 48 -22.06 -20.75 -10.52
N ALA A 49 -20.77 -20.86 -10.83
CA ALA A 49 -20.27 -21.65 -11.94
C ALA A 49 -20.55 -23.14 -11.72
N THR A 50 -21.09 -23.79 -12.75
CA THR A 50 -21.35 -25.24 -12.78
C THR A 50 -20.31 -26.03 -13.57
N ASP A 51 -19.36 -25.32 -14.19
CA ASP A 51 -18.26 -25.88 -14.96
C ASP A 51 -16.91 -25.27 -14.57
N VAL A 52 -15.84 -25.95 -14.96
CA VAL A 52 -14.46 -25.53 -14.63
C VAL A 52 -14.11 -24.18 -15.26
N ALA A 53 -14.62 -23.88 -16.46
CA ALA A 53 -14.30 -22.65 -17.17
C ALA A 53 -14.86 -21.42 -16.42
N GLY A 54 -16.07 -21.54 -15.88
CA GLY A 54 -16.71 -20.53 -15.04
C GLY A 54 -15.96 -20.31 -13.73
N VAL A 55 -15.53 -21.38 -13.06
CA VAL A 55 -14.72 -21.27 -11.82
C VAL A 55 -13.41 -20.53 -12.09
N VAL A 56 -12.71 -20.87 -13.18
CA VAL A 56 -11.46 -20.20 -13.57
C VAL A 56 -11.69 -18.71 -13.84
N LYS A 57 -12.80 -18.35 -14.50
CA LYS A 57 -13.17 -16.96 -14.74
C LYS A 57 -13.40 -16.18 -13.45
N ASP A 58 -14.18 -16.72 -12.52
CA ASP A 58 -14.50 -16.07 -11.25
C ASP A 58 -13.26 -15.94 -10.34
N LEU A 59 -12.38 -16.94 -10.36
CA LEU A 59 -11.11 -16.90 -9.65
C LEU A 59 -10.18 -15.83 -10.22
N ASN A 60 -10.06 -15.75 -11.54
CA ASN A 60 -9.24 -14.72 -12.18
C ASN A 60 -9.76 -13.31 -11.90
N ALA A 61 -11.09 -13.14 -11.80
CA ALA A 61 -11.69 -11.88 -11.36
C ALA A 61 -11.30 -11.51 -9.92
N LEU A 62 -11.24 -12.50 -9.01
CA LEU A 62 -10.77 -12.28 -7.63
C LEU A 62 -9.31 -11.84 -7.60
N ILE A 63 -8.46 -12.58 -8.32
CA ILE A 63 -7.03 -12.30 -8.38
C ILE A 63 -6.80 -10.89 -8.92
N ALA A 64 -7.52 -10.48 -9.96
CA ALA A 64 -7.45 -9.12 -10.48
C ALA A 64 -7.80 -8.06 -9.41
N LYS A 65 -8.86 -8.28 -8.63
CA LYS A 65 -9.25 -7.38 -7.53
C LYS A 65 -8.20 -7.34 -6.41
N LEU A 66 -7.64 -8.48 -6.05
CA LEU A 66 -6.58 -8.57 -5.03
C LEU A 66 -5.29 -7.86 -5.46
N LYS A 67 -4.91 -7.99 -6.74
CA LYS A 67 -3.78 -7.26 -7.32
C LYS A 67 -4.04 -5.75 -7.38
N ALA A 68 -5.23 -5.33 -7.82
CA ALA A 68 -5.61 -3.91 -7.85
C ALA A 68 -5.63 -3.27 -6.46
N ALA A 69 -5.98 -4.05 -5.42
CA ALA A 69 -5.94 -3.63 -4.03
C ALA A 69 -4.53 -3.65 -3.41
N GLY A 70 -3.51 -4.17 -4.11
CA GLY A 70 -2.15 -4.29 -3.59
C GLY A 70 -1.97 -5.39 -2.53
N VAL A 71 -2.91 -6.34 -2.44
CA VAL A 71 -2.81 -7.50 -1.54
C VAL A 71 -1.87 -8.57 -2.11
N MET A 72 -1.84 -8.71 -3.44
CA MET A 72 -0.94 -9.60 -4.16
C MET A 72 -0.04 -8.80 -5.08
N THR A 73 1.22 -9.20 -5.20
CA THR A 73 2.13 -8.68 -6.22
C THR A 73 1.61 -9.02 -7.64
N PRO A 74 1.88 -8.17 -8.64
CA PRO A 74 1.54 -8.45 -10.04
C PRO A 74 2.04 -9.82 -10.52
#